data_AF-A0A7V7DNR7-F1
#
_entry.id   AF-A0A7V7DNR7-F1
#
_cell.length_a   1.000
_cell.length_b   1.000
_cell.length_c   1.000
_cell.angle_alpha   90.00
_cell.angle_beta   90.00
_cell.angle_gamma   90.00
#
_symmetry.space_group_name_H-M   'P 1'
#
loop_
_entity.id
_entity.type
_entity.pdbx_description
1 polymer ?
#
loop_
_entity_poly.entity_id
_entity_poly.type
_entity_poly.pdbx_seq_one_letter_code
_entity_poly.pdbx_strand_id
1 'polypeptide(L)'
;MSIFGTVRVKDGKYKIKGDFHNVTPNMPIRNEDEGWRLMGVTNPREMTHIHMYGGEAPFFESISKGKILGTRCDNPDCEFKGTTYLPFRIHCPDCLARNTIVDFTDICRNTAIVHTFMVCERSGAFNTLDKPIKFINVE
;
A
#
# COMPACT_ATOMS: atom_id res chain seq x y z
N MET A 1 1.23 -1.32 28.43
CA MET A 1 2.29 -0.63 27.67
C MET A 1 2.33 -1.26 26.29
N SER A 2 2.21 -0.46 25.22
CA SER A 2 2.37 -0.93 23.84
C SER A 2 3.76 -1.55 23.68
N ILE A 3 3.84 -2.70 23.02
CA ILE A 3 5.12 -3.36 22.71
C ILE A 3 5.46 -3.01 21.28
N PHE A 4 6.61 -2.40 21.03
CA PHE A 4 7.04 -2.08 19.67
C PHE A 4 6.95 -3.31 18.74
N GLY A 5 6.38 -3.09 17.55
CA GLY A 5 6.31 -4.09 16.51
C GLY A 5 7.71 -4.58 16.10
N THR A 6 7.93 -5.88 16.21
CA THR A 6 9.17 -6.54 15.80
C THR A 6 8.88 -7.74 14.92
N VAL A 7 9.80 -8.01 13.99
CA VAL A 7 9.72 -9.16 13.10
C VAL A 7 11.04 -9.91 13.14
N ARG A 8 10.97 -11.23 13.22
CA ARG A 8 12.11 -12.13 12.96
C ARG A 8 11.75 -13.13 11.89
N VAL A 9 12.76 -13.66 11.21
CA VAL A 9 12.61 -14.74 10.23
C VAL A 9 12.95 -16.06 10.89
N LYS A 10 12.08 -17.06 10.74
CA LYS A 10 12.36 -18.45 11.13
C LYS A 10 11.73 -19.40 10.12
N ASP A 11 12.51 -20.34 9.61
CA ASP A 11 12.09 -21.35 8.64
C ASP A 11 11.44 -20.74 7.38
N GLY A 12 12.04 -19.64 6.87
CA GLY A 12 11.51 -18.93 5.70
C GLY A 12 10.20 -18.19 5.92
N LYS A 13 9.78 -17.96 7.17
CA LYS A 13 8.52 -17.27 7.48
C LYS A 13 8.74 -16.12 8.45
N TYR A 14 7.92 -15.08 8.32
CA TYR A 14 7.87 -14.03 9.32
C TYR A 14 7.23 -14.51 10.62
N LYS A 15 7.84 -14.12 11.73
CA LYS A 15 7.31 -14.25 13.09
C LYS A 15 7.19 -12.85 13.67
N ILE A 16 5.96 -12.36 13.70
CA ILE A 16 5.59 -11.02 14.13
C ILE A 16 5.30 -11.03 15.63
N LYS A 17 5.70 -9.96 16.34
CA LYS A 17 5.38 -9.75 17.76
C LYS A 17 5.21 -8.26 18.03
N GLY A 18 4.28 -7.90 18.93
CA GLY A 18 4.02 -6.52 19.33
C GLY A 18 3.00 -5.82 18.44
N ASP A 19 2.84 -4.53 18.66
CA ASP A 19 1.83 -3.68 18.05
C ASP A 19 2.38 -2.98 16.80
N PHE A 20 1.67 -3.11 15.68
CA PHE A 20 2.03 -2.49 14.39
C PHE A 20 1.16 -1.28 14.04
N HIS A 21 0.15 -1.00 14.87
CA HIS A 21 -0.73 0.15 14.73
C HIS A 21 -0.91 0.80 16.11
N ASN A 22 -0.67 2.10 16.21
CA ASN A 22 -0.88 2.86 17.44
C ASN A 22 -2.03 3.83 17.19
N VAL A 23 -3.21 3.53 17.76
CA VAL A 23 -4.38 4.40 17.64
C VAL A 23 -4.22 5.59 18.59
N THR A 24 -4.14 6.79 18.03
CA THR A 24 -4.11 8.04 18.80
C THR A 24 -5.36 8.86 18.46
N PRO A 25 -6.05 9.47 19.44
CA PRO A 25 -7.21 10.31 19.16
C PRO A 25 -6.85 11.52 18.28
N ASN A 26 -7.76 11.86 17.37
CA ASN A 26 -7.69 13.11 16.63
C ASN A 26 -7.95 14.29 17.57
N MET A 27 -7.19 15.38 17.40
CA MET A 27 -7.37 16.62 18.17
C MET A 27 -7.94 17.72 17.28
N PRO A 28 -8.87 18.56 17.75
CA PRO A 28 -9.42 19.64 16.93
C PRO A 28 -8.36 20.73 16.65
N ILE A 29 -8.36 21.24 15.42
CA ILE A 29 -7.62 22.45 15.03
C ILE A 29 -8.60 23.61 15.07
N ARG A 30 -8.27 24.67 15.81
CA ARG A 30 -9.15 25.84 16.02
C ARG A 30 -8.46 27.14 15.64
N ASN A 31 -9.21 28.06 15.03
CA ASN A 31 -8.73 29.40 14.68
C ASN A 31 -8.89 30.35 15.86
N GLU A 32 -7.79 30.79 16.46
CA GLU A 32 -7.78 31.69 17.63
C GLU A 32 -8.38 33.07 17.31
N ASP A 33 -8.09 33.61 16.12
CA ASP A 33 -8.55 34.95 15.69
C ASP A 33 -10.05 34.99 15.34
N GLU A 34 -10.65 33.84 14.99
CA GLU A 34 -12.08 33.69 14.67
C GLU A 34 -12.88 33.05 15.83
N GLY A 35 -12.54 33.40 17.08
CA GLY A 35 -13.29 32.93 18.25
C GLY A 35 -13.25 31.40 18.41
N TRP A 36 -12.10 30.79 18.16
CA TRP A 36 -11.86 29.35 18.30
C TRP A 36 -12.72 28.44 17.41
N ARG A 37 -13.17 28.97 16.27
CA ARG A 37 -13.90 28.23 15.23
C ARG A 37 -13.15 26.95 14.84
N LEU A 38 -13.88 25.84 14.66
CA LEU A 38 -13.31 24.56 14.22
C LEU A 38 -12.86 24.67 12.75
N MET A 39 -11.58 24.36 12.50
CA MET A 39 -10.97 24.44 11.17
C MET A 39 -10.58 23.07 10.62
N GLY A 40 -10.45 22.07 11.48
CA GLY A 40 -10.04 20.73 11.09
C GLY A 40 -9.73 19.85 12.29
N VAL A 41 -9.06 18.73 12.03
CA VAL A 41 -8.60 17.79 13.06
C VAL A 41 -7.18 17.34 12.74
N THR A 42 -6.35 17.16 13.76
CA THR A 42 -5.11 16.39 13.62
C THR A 42 -5.47 14.93 13.35
N ASN A 43 -4.68 14.27 12.52
CA ASN A 43 -4.89 12.86 12.17
C ASN A 43 -3.56 12.11 12.29
N PRO A 44 -3.15 11.73 13.51
CA PRO A 44 -1.93 10.97 13.72
C PRO A 44 -2.08 9.57 13.11
N ARG A 45 -1.38 9.31 12.01
CA ARG A 45 -1.30 7.99 11.37
C ARG A 45 0.02 7.33 11.74
N GLU A 46 0.03 6.59 12.84
CA GLU A 46 1.21 5.86 13.29
C GLU A 46 1.07 4.36 13.00
N MET A 47 1.89 3.88 12.06
CA MET A 47 1.94 2.48 11.65
C MET A 47 3.41 2.04 11.54
N THR A 48 3.73 0.88 12.10
CA THR A 48 5.00 0.22 11.82
C THR A 48 4.84 -0.59 10.54
N HIS A 49 5.68 -0.33 9.54
CA HIS A 49 5.65 -1.05 8.27
C HIS A 49 6.76 -2.11 8.24
N ILE A 50 6.44 -3.31 7.75
CA ILE A 50 7.44 -4.32 7.44
C ILE A 50 8.01 -4.00 6.06
N HIS A 51 9.20 -3.41 6.01
CA HIS A 51 9.90 -3.12 4.76
C HIS A 51 10.92 -4.22 4.45
N MET A 52 10.83 -4.81 3.25
CA MET A 52 11.87 -5.66 2.70
C MET A 52 12.86 -4.83 1.88
N TYR A 53 14.14 -5.24 1.89
CA TYR A 53 15.15 -4.64 1.03
C TYR A 53 14.91 -5.00 -0.44
N GLY A 54 14.45 -4.02 -1.22
CA GLY A 54 14.68 -3.84 -2.66
C GLY A 54 14.31 -4.97 -3.61
N GLY A 55 14.54 -4.72 -4.91
CA GLY A 55 14.26 -5.67 -6.01
C GLY A 55 13.16 -5.21 -6.96
N GLU A 56 12.56 -4.05 -6.71
CA GLU A 56 11.48 -3.46 -7.53
C GLU A 56 11.98 -2.71 -8.77
N ALA A 57 13.29 -2.59 -8.96
CA ALA A 57 13.88 -1.91 -10.13
C ALA A 57 13.30 -2.41 -11.47
N PRO A 58 13.11 -3.72 -11.72
CA PRO A 58 12.47 -4.20 -12.95
C PRO A 58 11.06 -3.64 -13.15
N PHE A 59 10.28 -3.50 -12.07
CA PHE A 59 8.92 -2.96 -12.14
C PHE A 59 8.92 -1.49 -12.56
N PHE A 60 9.64 -0.63 -11.84
CA PHE A 60 9.65 0.80 -12.15
C PHE A 60 10.27 1.09 -13.53
N GLU A 61 11.32 0.37 -13.91
CA GLU A 61 11.90 0.47 -15.25
C GLU A 61 10.88 0.05 -16.32
N SER A 62 10.15 -1.03 -16.10
CA SER A 62 9.15 -1.54 -17.06
C SER A 62 7.96 -0.59 -17.25
N ILE A 63 7.52 0.12 -16.21
CA ILE A 63 6.42 1.09 -16.30
C ILE A 63 6.77 2.19 -17.31
N SER A 64 8.01 2.69 -17.29
CA SER A 64 8.49 3.69 -18.26
C SER A 64 8.45 3.20 -19.72
N LYS A 65 8.43 1.87 -19.91
CA LYS A 65 8.36 1.19 -21.21
C LYS A 65 6.93 0.75 -21.56
N GLY A 66 5.93 1.20 -20.79
CA GLY A 66 4.52 0.86 -21.02
C GLY A 66 4.16 -0.58 -20.65
N LYS A 67 4.97 -1.24 -19.82
CA LYS A 67 4.75 -2.61 -19.34
C LYS A 67 4.31 -2.63 -17.89
N ILE A 68 3.44 -3.58 -17.55
CA ILE A 68 2.99 -3.85 -16.19
C ILE A 68 3.58 -5.20 -15.77
N LEU A 69 4.74 -5.16 -15.12
CA LEU A 69 5.32 -6.34 -14.51
C LEU A 69 4.72 -6.56 -13.11
N GLY A 70 4.46 -7.81 -12.78
CA GLY A 70 4.23 -8.24 -11.41
C GLY A 70 5.09 -9.44 -11.09
N THR A 71 4.74 -10.15 -10.02
CA THR A 71 5.47 -11.36 -9.64
C THR A 71 4.54 -12.48 -9.24
N ARG A 72 5.01 -13.73 -9.25
CA ARG A 72 4.25 -14.92 -8.82
C ARG A 72 5.09 -15.80 -7.91
N CYS A 73 4.49 -16.32 -6.85
CA CYS A 73 5.13 -17.31 -6.00
C CYS A 73 5.12 -18.69 -6.68
N ASP A 74 6.29 -19.18 -7.10
CA ASP A 74 6.43 -20.50 -7.73
C ASP A 74 7.05 -21.55 -6.79
N ASN A 75 7.32 -21.20 -5.53
CA ASN A 75 7.90 -22.11 -4.55
C ASN A 75 6.95 -23.31 -4.27
N PRO A 76 7.37 -24.57 -4.53
CA PRO A 76 6.54 -25.75 -4.31
C PRO A 76 6.14 -25.94 -2.83
N ASP A 77 6.96 -25.46 -1.90
CA ASP A 77 6.72 -25.62 -0.46
C ASP A 77 5.88 -24.48 0.15
N CYS A 78 5.41 -23.54 -0.69
CA CYS A 78 4.56 -22.45 -0.25
C CYS A 78 3.09 -22.87 -0.26
N GLU A 79 2.40 -22.66 0.86
CA GLU A 79 0.96 -22.85 1.01
C GLU A 79 0.15 -22.05 -0.04
N PHE A 80 0.65 -20.86 -0.40
CA PHE A 80 0.04 -19.95 -1.37
C PHE A 80 0.82 -19.92 -2.70
N LYS A 81 1.30 -21.08 -3.15
CA LYS A 81 1.90 -21.23 -4.48
C LYS A 81 0.91 -20.77 -5.56
N GLY A 82 1.42 -20.03 -6.54
CA GLY A 82 0.64 -19.49 -7.64
C GLY A 82 0.09 -18.09 -7.39
N THR A 83 0.13 -17.58 -6.15
CA THR A 83 -0.29 -16.20 -5.85
C THR A 83 0.53 -15.20 -6.65
N THR A 84 -0.18 -14.31 -7.35
CA THR A 84 0.39 -13.21 -8.12
C THR A 84 0.32 -11.91 -7.33
N TYR A 85 1.34 -11.08 -7.45
CA TYR A 85 1.45 -9.80 -6.75
C TYR A 85 1.54 -8.65 -7.75
N LEU A 86 0.54 -7.77 -7.65
CA LEU A 86 0.51 -6.43 -8.24
C LEU A 86 0.01 -5.47 -7.15
N PRO A 87 0.80 -4.49 -6.69
CA PRO A 87 2.13 -4.10 -7.17
C PRO A 87 3.21 -5.15 -6.92
N PHE A 88 4.29 -5.06 -7.69
CA PHE A 88 5.41 -5.99 -7.75
C PHE A 88 6.03 -6.26 -6.35
N ARG A 89 6.27 -7.54 -6.03
CA ARG A 89 6.99 -7.97 -4.82
C ARG A 89 8.02 -9.04 -5.16
N ILE A 90 9.31 -8.76 -4.99
CA ILE A 90 10.34 -9.72 -5.41
C ILE A 90 10.42 -10.97 -4.52
N HIS A 91 9.93 -10.92 -3.28
CA HIS A 91 9.84 -12.07 -2.39
C HIS A 91 8.38 -12.30 -1.96
N CYS A 92 7.98 -13.56 -1.84
CA CYS A 92 6.66 -13.95 -1.33
C CYS A 92 6.53 -13.58 0.15
N PRO A 93 5.50 -12.85 0.59
CA PRO A 93 5.31 -12.52 2.00
C PRO A 93 5.09 -13.75 2.90
N ASP A 94 4.59 -14.85 2.34
CA ASP A 94 4.22 -16.05 3.10
C ASP A 94 5.39 -17.01 3.34
N CYS A 95 6.23 -17.20 2.32
CA CYS A 95 7.36 -18.15 2.37
C CYS A 95 8.74 -17.53 2.17
N LEU A 96 8.81 -16.21 1.96
CA LEU A 96 10.05 -15.43 1.76
C LEU A 96 10.93 -15.89 0.58
N ALA A 97 10.52 -16.90 -0.17
CA ALA A 97 11.18 -17.31 -1.40
C ALA A 97 11.05 -16.21 -2.45
N ARG A 98 12.05 -16.13 -3.33
CA ARG A 98 12.04 -15.20 -4.45
C ARG A 98 10.92 -15.57 -5.42
N ASN A 99 10.09 -14.59 -5.77
CA ASN A 99 9.04 -14.74 -6.76
C ASN A 99 9.62 -14.68 -8.18
N THR A 100 8.92 -15.31 -9.11
CA THR A 100 9.15 -15.20 -10.55
C THR A 100 8.57 -13.89 -11.06
N ILE A 101 9.28 -13.18 -11.93
CA ILE A 101 8.76 -11.97 -12.60
C ILE A 101 7.85 -12.40 -13.76
N VAL A 102 6.66 -11.79 -13.84
CA VAL A 102 5.66 -12.09 -14.86
C VAL A 102 5.20 -10.79 -15.52
N ASP A 103 5.04 -10.81 -16.85
CA ASP A 103 4.49 -9.68 -17.61
C ASP A 103 2.96 -9.79 -17.64
N PHE A 104 2.28 -8.85 -16.97
CA PHE A 104 0.82 -8.77 -16.90
C PHE A 104 0.25 -7.71 -17.85
N THR A 105 1.07 -7.14 -18.75
CA THR A 105 0.65 -6.02 -19.60
C THR A 105 -0.62 -6.32 -20.39
N ASP A 106 -0.68 -7.48 -21.04
CA ASP A 106 -1.83 -7.83 -21.89
C ASP A 106 -3.09 -8.11 -21.09
N ILE A 107 -2.99 -8.81 -19.95
CA ILE A 107 -4.17 -9.07 -19.12
C ILE A 107 -4.69 -7.77 -18.51
N CYS A 108 -3.82 -6.96 -17.90
CA CYS A 108 -4.22 -5.67 -17.34
C CYS A 108 -4.82 -4.73 -18.40
N ARG A 109 -4.28 -4.73 -19.63
CA ARG A 109 -4.82 -3.90 -20.71
C ARG A 109 -6.23 -4.31 -21.14
N ASN A 110 -6.52 -5.61 -21.12
CA ASN A 110 -7.74 -6.17 -21.70
C ASN A 110 -8.83 -6.49 -20.68
N THR A 111 -8.47 -6.66 -19.40
CA THR A 111 -9.42 -7.13 -18.37
C THR A 111 -9.57 -6.19 -17.19
N ALA A 112 -8.74 -5.16 -17.06
CA ALA A 112 -8.79 -4.29 -15.89
C ALA A 112 -10.11 -3.52 -15.79
N ILE A 113 -10.69 -3.52 -14.59
CA ILE A 113 -11.92 -2.79 -14.27
C ILE A 113 -11.72 -1.90 -13.04
N VAL A 114 -12.58 -0.89 -12.91
CA VAL A 114 -12.64 -0.09 -11.68
C VAL A 114 -13.35 -0.90 -10.62
N HIS A 115 -12.60 -1.40 -9.63
CA HIS A 115 -13.16 -2.13 -8.49
C HIS A 115 -13.94 -1.19 -7.56
N THR A 116 -13.33 -0.06 -7.21
CA THR A 116 -13.96 0.98 -6.39
C THR A 116 -13.35 2.34 -6.70
N PHE A 117 -14.06 3.41 -6.37
CA PHE A 117 -13.58 4.76 -6.56
C PHE A 117 -14.11 5.70 -5.48
N MET A 118 -13.39 6.80 -5.26
CA MET A 118 -13.88 7.95 -4.52
C MET A 118 -13.68 9.22 -5.33
N VAL A 119 -14.56 10.20 -5.11
CA VAL A 119 -14.48 11.51 -5.75
C VAL A 119 -14.01 12.54 -4.73
N CYS A 120 -12.86 13.15 -5.01
CA CYS A 120 -12.31 14.23 -4.23
C CYS A 120 -12.65 15.56 -4.90
N GLU A 121 -13.70 16.20 -4.39
CA GLU A 121 -14.09 17.56 -4.79
C GLU A 121 -13.28 18.63 -4.04
N ARG A 122 -12.71 18.25 -2.89
CA ARG A 122 -11.93 19.12 -2.01
C ARG A 122 -10.63 18.43 -1.62
N SER A 123 -9.51 18.86 -2.20
CA SER A 123 -8.19 18.27 -1.96
C SER A 123 -7.49 18.79 -0.71
N GLY A 124 -8.11 19.72 0.01
CA GLY A 124 -7.63 20.27 1.27
C GLY A 124 -8.63 21.27 1.87
N ALA A 125 -8.35 21.75 3.09
CA ALA A 125 -9.11 22.85 3.66
C ALA A 125 -8.97 24.06 2.73
N PHE A 126 -10.10 24.62 2.29
CA PHE A 126 -10.22 25.78 1.39
C PHE A 126 -9.92 25.58 -0.10
N ASN A 127 -9.62 24.35 -0.55
CA ASN A 127 -9.40 24.07 -1.97
C ASN A 127 -10.56 23.27 -2.57
N THR A 128 -11.53 23.96 -3.18
CA THR A 128 -12.48 23.35 -4.13
C THR A 128 -11.85 23.29 -5.52
N LEU A 129 -11.90 22.12 -6.15
CA LEU A 129 -11.40 21.92 -7.51
C LEU A 129 -12.53 22.15 -8.52
N ASP A 130 -12.28 22.89 -9.60
CA ASP A 130 -13.24 23.07 -10.71
C ASP A 130 -13.60 21.72 -11.36
N LYS A 131 -12.66 20.77 -11.33
CA LYS A 131 -12.86 19.40 -11.78
C LYS A 131 -12.48 18.42 -10.66
N PRO A 132 -13.44 17.68 -10.09
CA PRO A 132 -13.16 16.68 -9.07
C PRO A 132 -12.20 15.59 -9.55
N ILE A 133 -11.34 15.12 -8.64
CA ILE A 133 -10.39 14.03 -8.91
C ILE A 133 -11.03 12.70 -8.52
N LYS A 134 -10.99 11.71 -9.42
CA LYS A 134 -11.39 10.34 -9.11
C LYS A 134 -10.16 9.54 -8.70
N PHE A 135 -10.11 9.12 -7.45
CA PHE A 135 -9.18 8.10 -7.01
C PHE A 135 -9.83 6.75 -7.28
N ILE A 136 -9.21 5.96 -8.15
CA ILE A 136 -9.73 4.65 -8.55
C ILE A 136 -8.80 3.55 -8.02
N ASN A 137 -9.39 2.47 -7.53
CA ASN A 137 -8.71 1.20 -7.34
C ASN A 137 -9.09 0.30 -8.53
N VAL A 138 -8.08 -0.31 -9.13
CA VAL A 138 -8.21 -1.14 -10.33
C VAL A 138 -7.94 -2.59 -9.95
N GLU A 139 -8.74 -3.51 -10.50
CA GLU A 139 -8.52 -4.97 -10.42
C GLU A 139 -8.49 -5.61 -11.82
#